data_AF-A0A358SMG1-F1
#
_entry.id   AF-A0A358SMG1-F1
#
_cell.length_a   1.000
_cell.length_b   1.000
_cell.length_c   1.000
_cell.angle_alpha   90.00
_cell.angle_beta   90.00
_cell.angle_gamma   90.00
#
_symmetry.space_group_name_H-M   'P 1'
#
loop_
_entity.id
_entity.type
_entity.pdbx_description
1 polymer ?
#
loop_
_entity_poly.entity_id
_entity_poly.type
_entity_poly.pdbx_seq_one_letter_code
_entity_poly.pdbx_strand_id
1 'polypeptide(L)'
;MEIKMVLYLPRDAASVPVGRQVLDGCLQTLGVTVDTRSDIALALSEACANVIQHAGPGDEYEVTARATDGRCIIEVVNGCDGAADGDHGAAATDGDGAGVIAPGDLLTHPTAEHGRGLRIMDAIVDDLRLTGNGREGTTVHMEKVLDWIPDAAGEHLFRRN
;
A
#
# COMPACT_ATOMS: atom_id res chain seq x y z
N MET A 1 18.39 -3.65 8.99
CA MET A 1 18.40 -4.06 7.57
C MET A 1 17.14 -3.54 6.92
N GLU A 2 17.14 -3.29 5.62
CA GLU A 2 15.96 -2.92 4.86
C GLU A 2 15.85 -3.77 3.60
N ILE A 3 14.63 -4.18 3.28
CA ILE A 3 14.29 -4.81 1.99
C ILE A 3 13.15 -3.99 1.39
N LYS A 4 13.32 -3.56 0.14
CA LYS A 4 12.29 -2.85 -0.62
C LYS A 4 12.05 -3.59 -1.93
N MET A 5 10.78 -3.80 -2.26
CA MET A 5 10.32 -4.23 -3.57
C MET A 5 9.37 -3.19 -4.14
N VAL A 6 9.39 -3.01 -5.46
CA VAL A 6 8.49 -2.13 -6.19
C VAL A 6 7.96 -2.89 -7.40
N LEU A 7 6.64 -2.90 -7.57
CA LEU A 7 5.96 -3.53 -8.69
C LEU A 7 5.14 -2.47 -9.42
N TYR A 8 5.34 -2.37 -10.73
CA TYR A 8 4.47 -1.62 -11.63
C TYR A 8 3.55 -2.63 -12.31
N LEU A 9 2.25 -2.49 -12.09
CA LEU A 9 1.25 -3.47 -12.50
C LEU A 9 0.20 -2.79 -13.38
N PRO A 10 -0.26 -3.46 -14.45
CA PRO A 10 -1.38 -2.96 -15.22
C PRO A 10 -2.63 -2.97 -14.35
N ARG A 11 -3.53 -2.03 -14.62
CA ARG A 11 -4.84 -1.89 -13.96
C ARG A 11 -5.82 -2.99 -14.42
N ASP A 12 -5.48 -4.23 -14.14
CA ASP A 12 -6.26 -5.42 -14.45
C ASP A 12 -6.44 -6.27 -13.18
N ALA A 13 -7.62 -6.82 -12.93
CA ALA A 13 -7.84 -7.71 -11.80
C ALA A 13 -6.90 -8.94 -11.82
N ALA A 14 -6.40 -9.34 -13.00
CA ALA A 14 -5.41 -10.40 -13.17
C ALA A 14 -4.02 -10.05 -12.60
N SER A 15 -3.70 -8.78 -12.34
CA SER A 15 -2.42 -8.38 -11.75
C SER A 15 -2.41 -8.46 -10.22
N VAL A 16 -3.58 -8.48 -9.56
CA VAL A 16 -3.70 -8.61 -8.10
C VAL A 16 -3.06 -9.90 -7.56
N PRO A 17 -3.32 -11.10 -8.13
CA PRO A 17 -2.67 -12.32 -7.69
C PRO A 17 -1.14 -12.29 -7.86
N VAL A 18 -0.63 -11.56 -8.86
CA VAL A 18 0.82 -11.43 -9.12
C VAL A 18 1.48 -10.67 -7.97
N GLY A 19 0.98 -9.48 -7.63
CA GLY A 19 1.50 -8.70 -6.51
C GLY A 19 1.45 -9.48 -5.20
N ARG A 20 0.33 -10.17 -4.95
CA ARG A 20 0.14 -11.03 -3.78
C ARG A 20 1.19 -12.14 -3.69
N GLN A 21 1.43 -12.88 -4.77
CA GLN A 21 2.36 -14.01 -4.79
C GLN A 21 3.82 -13.55 -4.66
N VAL A 22 4.19 -12.43 -5.29
CA VAL A 22 5.54 -11.87 -5.19
C VAL A 22 5.84 -11.44 -3.74
N LEU A 23 4.92 -10.67 -3.13
CA LEU A 23 5.09 -10.24 -1.74
C LEU A 23 5.11 -11.43 -0.77
N ASP A 24 4.21 -12.40 -0.94
CA ASP A 24 4.18 -13.61 -0.10
C ASP A 24 5.49 -14.40 -0.20
N GLY A 25 6.04 -14.60 -1.39
CA GLY A 25 7.32 -15.29 -1.59
C GLY A 25 8.51 -14.57 -0.94
N CYS A 26 8.54 -13.24 -1.01
CA CYS A 26 9.55 -12.45 -0.30
C CYS A 26 9.44 -12.61 1.22
N LEU A 27 8.25 -12.48 1.79
CA LEU A 27 8.04 -12.62 3.23
C LEU A 27 8.30 -14.05 3.71
N GLN A 28 7.94 -15.05 2.91
CA GLN A 28 8.23 -16.45 3.19
C GLN A 28 9.74 -16.69 3.24
N THR A 29 10.51 -16.10 2.31
CA THR A 29 11.97 -16.22 2.29
C THR A 29 12.61 -15.59 3.54
N LEU A 30 12.00 -14.54 4.09
CA LEU A 30 12.43 -13.94 5.35
C LEU A 30 12.00 -14.73 6.59
N GLY A 31 11.14 -15.73 6.41
CA GLY A 31 10.60 -16.56 7.47
C GLY A 31 9.54 -15.85 8.31
N VAL A 32 8.73 -14.98 7.69
CA VAL A 32 7.52 -14.44 8.32
C VAL A 32 6.49 -15.57 8.50
N THR A 33 5.76 -15.58 9.62
CA THR A 33 4.75 -16.61 9.90
C THR A 33 3.66 -16.66 8.82
N VAL A 34 3.02 -17.82 8.67
CA VAL A 34 1.94 -18.00 7.68
C VAL A 34 0.73 -17.10 7.99
N ASP A 35 0.41 -16.90 9.26
CA ASP A 35 -0.71 -16.05 9.68
C ASP A 35 -0.45 -14.58 9.29
N THR A 36 0.71 -14.03 9.65
CA THR A 36 1.08 -12.64 9.28
C THR A 36 1.15 -12.47 7.76
N ARG A 37 1.68 -13.44 7.02
CA ARG A 37 1.70 -13.40 5.55
C ARG A 37 0.31 -13.44 4.94
N SER A 38 -0.61 -14.22 5.53
CA SER A 38 -1.99 -14.31 5.08
C SER A 38 -2.75 -13.00 5.29
N ASP A 39 -2.54 -12.35 6.44
CA ASP A 39 -3.07 -11.01 6.72
C ASP A 39 -2.55 -9.99 5.69
N ILE A 40 -1.24 -9.97 5.44
CA ILE A 40 -0.63 -9.06 4.47
C ILE A 40 -1.14 -9.32 3.04
N ALA A 41 -1.26 -10.59 2.65
CA ALA A 41 -1.77 -10.97 1.34
C ALA A 41 -3.23 -10.56 1.13
N LEU A 42 -4.06 -10.66 2.18
CA LEU A 42 -5.44 -10.20 2.16
C LEU A 42 -5.51 -8.67 2.07
N ALA A 43 -4.75 -7.95 2.90
CA ALA A 43 -4.69 -6.50 2.90
C ALA A 43 -4.26 -5.94 1.53
N LEU A 44 -3.20 -6.52 0.93
CA LEU A 44 -2.73 -6.12 -0.39
C LEU A 44 -3.80 -6.36 -1.48
N SER A 45 -4.55 -7.45 -1.38
CA SER A 45 -5.60 -7.76 -2.36
C SER A 45 -6.72 -6.73 -2.31
N GLU A 46 -7.16 -6.36 -1.12
CA GLU A 46 -8.18 -5.32 -0.91
C GLU A 46 -7.67 -3.94 -1.36
N ALA A 47 -6.41 -3.60 -1.04
CA ALA A 47 -5.80 -2.34 -1.47
C ALA A 47 -5.69 -2.25 -3.00
N CYS A 48 -5.21 -3.29 -3.66
CA CYS A 48 -5.13 -3.33 -5.13
C CYS A 48 -6.52 -3.28 -5.76
N ALA A 49 -7.51 -4.00 -5.21
CA ALA A 49 -8.88 -3.96 -5.71
C ALA A 49 -9.49 -2.54 -5.60
N ASN A 50 -9.25 -1.84 -4.49
CA ASN A 50 -9.69 -0.47 -4.30
C ASN A 50 -9.04 0.48 -5.32
N VAL A 51 -7.74 0.33 -5.54
CA VAL A 51 -6.98 1.14 -6.50
C VAL A 51 -7.48 0.86 -7.93
N ILE A 52 -7.66 -0.40 -8.34
CA ILE A 52 -8.20 -0.74 -9.67
C ILE A 52 -9.62 -0.16 -9.88
N GLN A 53 -10.48 -0.19 -8.86
CA GLN A 53 -11.86 0.29 -8.97
C GLN A 53 -11.98 1.83 -8.97
N HIS A 54 -11.11 2.54 -8.26
CA HIS A 54 -11.22 3.99 -8.06
C HIS A 54 -10.11 4.84 -8.66
N ALA A 55 -9.11 4.21 -9.26
CA ALA A 55 -8.03 4.88 -9.95
C ALA A 55 -8.56 5.89 -10.98
N GLY A 56 -7.91 7.07 -11.04
CA GLY A 56 -8.08 8.07 -12.09
C GLY A 56 -7.70 7.51 -13.48
N PRO A 57 -7.54 8.34 -14.51
CA PRO A 57 -7.36 7.89 -15.90
C PRO A 57 -6.00 7.21 -16.21
N GLY A 58 -5.32 6.60 -15.23
CA GLY A 58 -4.10 5.82 -15.43
C GLY A 58 -4.37 4.35 -15.72
N ASP A 59 -3.49 3.76 -16.55
CA ASP A 59 -3.52 2.35 -16.94
C ASP A 59 -2.65 1.45 -16.04
N GLU A 60 -1.87 2.03 -15.13
CA GLU A 60 -0.94 1.32 -14.24
C GLU A 60 -1.04 1.79 -12.79
N TYR A 61 -0.70 0.90 -11.86
CA TYR A 61 -0.54 1.21 -10.44
C TYR A 61 0.77 0.63 -9.90
N GLU A 62 1.29 1.29 -8.86
CA GLU A 62 2.51 0.92 -8.18
C GLU A 62 2.19 0.26 -6.84
N VAL A 63 2.87 -0.86 -6.55
CA VAL A 63 2.93 -1.47 -5.21
C VAL A 63 4.35 -1.38 -4.72
N THR A 64 4.58 -0.58 -3.69
CA THR A 64 5.84 -0.56 -2.94
C THR A 64 5.64 -1.34 -1.64
N ALA A 65 6.49 -2.33 -1.37
CA ALA A 65 6.52 -3.01 -0.07
C ALA A 65 7.92 -2.98 0.52
N ARG A 66 8.03 -2.55 1.79
CA ARG A 66 9.27 -2.38 2.52
C ARG A 66 9.22 -3.16 3.83
N ALA A 67 10.18 -4.05 4.05
CA ALA A 67 10.43 -4.64 5.35
C ALA A 67 11.56 -3.87 6.05
N THR A 68 11.26 -3.22 7.17
CA THR A 68 12.20 -2.45 8.00
C THR A 68 11.77 -2.48 9.46
N ASP A 69 12.71 -2.50 10.40
CA ASP A 69 12.45 -2.38 11.84
C ASP A 69 11.37 -3.36 12.38
N GLY A 70 11.33 -4.57 11.83
CA GLY A 70 10.35 -5.59 12.22
C GLY A 70 8.92 -5.32 11.72
N ARG A 71 8.75 -4.43 10.74
CA ARG A 71 7.47 -4.06 10.13
C ARG A 71 7.52 -4.24 8.62
N CYS A 72 6.37 -4.54 8.03
CA CYS A 72 6.12 -4.45 6.60
C CYS A 72 5.25 -3.23 6.33
N ILE A 73 5.78 -2.28 5.58
CA ILE A 73 5.10 -1.08 5.12
C ILE A 73 4.75 -1.29 3.65
N ILE A 74 3.49 -1.13 3.29
CA ILE A 74 2.98 -1.34 1.94
C ILE A 74 2.26 -0.08 1.48
N GLU A 75 2.64 0.41 0.31
CA GLU A 75 2.03 1.55 -0.35
C GLU A 75 1.51 1.09 -1.71
N VAL A 76 0.22 1.31 -1.96
CA VAL A 76 -0.41 1.07 -3.26
C VAL A 76 -0.86 2.41 -3.83
N VAL A 77 -0.26 2.82 -4.93
CA VAL A 77 -0.47 4.12 -5.57
C VAL A 77 -1.01 3.90 -6.96
N ASN A 78 -2.14 4.52 -7.31
CA ASN A 78 -2.51 4.62 -8.72
C ASN A 78 -1.78 5.80 -9.37
N GLY A 79 -0.94 5.53 -10.36
CA GLY A 79 -0.29 6.58 -11.14
C GLY A 79 -1.33 7.43 -11.88
N CYS A 80 -1.19 8.74 -11.82
CA CYS A 80 -1.72 9.58 -12.90
C CYS A 80 -0.72 9.49 -14.06
N ASP A 81 -1.23 9.26 -15.27
CA ASP A 81 -0.42 9.43 -16.47
C ASP A 81 -0.16 10.94 -16.66
N GLY A 82 1.11 11.35 -16.66
CA GLY A 82 1.57 12.64 -17.20
C GLY A 82 1.67 13.84 -16.25
N ALA A 83 2.65 13.87 -15.35
CA ALA A 83 3.34 15.11 -14.95
C ALA A 83 4.79 15.10 -15.48
N ALA A 84 4.92 15.03 -16.80
CA ALA A 84 6.18 15.31 -17.49
C ALA A 84 5.89 16.02 -18.83
N ASP A 85 5.43 17.27 -18.72
CA ASP A 85 5.87 18.37 -19.60
C ASP A 85 5.57 19.68 -18.87
N GLY A 86 6.54 20.08 -18.05
CA GLY A 86 6.45 21.26 -17.21
C GLY A 86 7.85 21.68 -16.80
N ASP A 87 8.45 22.44 -17.70
CA ASP A 87 9.58 23.33 -17.53
C ASP A 87 9.71 23.92 -16.10
N HIS A 88 10.95 24.28 -15.75
CA HIS A 88 11.30 24.97 -14.52
C HIS A 88 10.57 26.31 -14.45
N GLY A 89 9.37 26.33 -13.85
CA GLY A 89 8.56 27.51 -13.67
C GLY A 89 8.26 27.75 -12.20
N ALA A 90 9.09 28.55 -11.55
CA ALA A 90 8.80 29.11 -10.25
C ALA A 90 7.46 29.87 -10.27
N ALA A 91 6.52 29.46 -9.42
CA ALA A 91 5.40 30.31 -9.02
C ALA A 91 5.04 30.00 -7.56
N ALA A 92 5.49 30.88 -6.69
CA ALA A 92 5.05 30.97 -5.31
C ALA A 92 3.57 31.37 -5.26
N THR A 93 2.78 30.66 -4.44
CA THR A 93 1.64 31.24 -3.74
C THR A 93 1.53 30.61 -2.36
N ASP A 94 1.70 31.45 -1.35
CA ASP A 94 1.52 31.19 0.07
C ASP A 94 0.11 30.68 0.40
N GLY A 95 0.00 29.72 1.33
CA GLY A 95 -1.30 29.29 1.87
C GLY A 95 -1.29 27.97 2.65
N ASP A 96 -0.71 28.00 3.85
CA ASP A 96 -1.15 27.34 5.09
C ASP A 96 -1.97 26.02 5.02
N GLY A 97 -1.39 24.94 5.56
CA GLY A 97 -2.13 23.80 6.13
C GLY A 97 -2.03 22.46 5.39
N ALA A 98 -0.98 21.66 5.69
CA ALA A 98 -0.98 20.23 5.42
C ALA A 98 -2.05 19.54 6.28
N GLY A 99 -3.26 19.41 5.73
CA GLY A 99 -4.39 18.76 6.40
C GLY A 99 -4.20 17.24 6.42
N VAL A 100 -3.90 16.69 7.59
CA VAL A 100 -4.15 15.27 7.89
C VAL A 100 -5.65 15.06 7.81
N ILE A 101 -6.14 14.43 6.74
CA ILE A 101 -7.56 14.10 6.60
C ILE A 101 -7.85 12.94 7.56
N ALA A 102 -8.65 13.20 8.59
CA ALA A 102 -9.17 12.17 9.47
C ALA A 102 -10.06 11.20 8.66
N PRO A 103 -10.23 9.92 9.08
CA PRO A 103 -10.90 8.88 8.30
C PRO A 103 -12.38 9.12 7.93
N GLY A 104 -12.96 10.27 8.30
CA GLY A 104 -14.34 10.63 8.02
C GLY A 104 -14.58 11.37 6.71
N ASP A 105 -13.56 11.99 6.09
CA ASP A 105 -13.76 12.95 4.98
C ASP A 105 -13.56 12.37 3.56
N LEU A 106 -13.18 11.09 3.44
CA LEU A 106 -13.10 10.39 2.16
C LEU A 106 -14.43 9.71 1.74
N LEU A 107 -15.51 9.92 2.48
CA LEU A 107 -16.81 9.26 2.26
C LEU A 107 -17.63 9.86 1.10
N THR A 108 -16.99 10.24 0.01
CA THR A 108 -17.71 10.72 -1.19
C THR A 108 -17.72 9.67 -2.30
N HIS A 109 -17.98 8.39 -1.97
CA HIS A 109 -18.72 7.40 -2.78
C HIS A 109 -18.65 5.99 -2.14
N PRO A 110 -19.34 5.72 -1.02
CA PRO A 110 -19.45 4.37 -0.51
C PRO A 110 -20.49 3.60 -1.35
N THR A 111 -20.05 2.83 -2.35
CA THR A 111 -20.82 1.59 -2.60
C THR A 111 -20.61 0.68 -1.39
N ALA A 112 -21.62 -0.14 -1.04
CA ALA A 112 -21.63 -0.94 0.18
C ALA A 112 -20.44 -1.90 0.33
N GLU A 113 -19.78 -2.25 -0.77
CA GLU A 113 -18.61 -3.16 -0.78
C GLU A 113 -17.31 -2.44 -0.39
N HIS A 114 -17.18 -1.15 -0.68
CA HIS A 114 -15.98 -0.35 -0.33
C HIS A 114 -15.77 -0.24 1.18
N GLY A 115 -16.87 -0.16 1.94
CA GLY A 115 -16.82 -0.17 3.39
C GLY A 115 -16.38 -1.52 3.96
N ARG A 116 -16.50 -2.62 3.21
CA ARG A 116 -16.08 -3.95 3.67
C ARG A 116 -14.57 -4.13 3.50
N GLY A 117 -14.02 -3.81 2.32
CA GLY A 117 -12.58 -3.92 2.08
C GLY A 117 -11.76 -3.07 3.05
N LEU A 118 -12.22 -1.84 3.31
CA LEU A 118 -11.58 -0.96 4.29
C LEU A 118 -11.65 -1.51 5.71
N ARG A 119 -12.79 -2.09 6.13
CA ARG A 119 -12.92 -2.74 7.45
C ARG A 119 -12.09 -4.00 7.58
N ILE A 120 -11.91 -4.75 6.49
CA ILE A 120 -11.02 -5.91 6.47
C ILE A 120 -9.59 -5.45 6.70
N MET A 121 -9.12 -4.45 5.94
CA MET A 121 -7.78 -3.89 6.10
C MET A 121 -7.58 -3.33 7.51
N ASP A 122 -8.49 -2.49 8.01
CA ASP A 122 -8.42 -1.88 9.35
C ASP A 122 -8.39 -2.92 10.48
N ALA A 123 -9.01 -4.09 10.29
CA ALA A 123 -9.00 -5.16 11.27
C ALA A 123 -7.70 -5.99 11.28
N ILE A 124 -6.95 -6.02 10.16
CA ILE A 124 -5.79 -6.91 10.01
C ILE A 124 -4.46 -6.16 10.02
N VAL A 125 -4.41 -4.87 9.68
CA VAL A 125 -3.16 -4.07 9.69
C VAL A 125 -3.07 -3.23 10.97
N ASP A 126 -1.86 -2.82 11.33
CA ASP A 126 -1.61 -2.04 12.56
C ASP A 126 -1.78 -0.53 12.33
N ASP A 127 -1.49 -0.03 11.13
CA ASP A 127 -1.73 1.36 10.72
C ASP A 127 -2.27 1.35 9.28
N LEU A 128 -3.37 2.05 9.04
CA LEU A 128 -4.01 2.20 7.74
C LEU A 128 -4.25 3.68 7.47
N ARG A 129 -3.69 4.18 6.36
CA ARG A 129 -3.91 5.55 5.90
C ARG A 129 -4.28 5.54 4.44
N LEU A 130 -5.39 6.19 4.13
CA LEU A 130 -5.81 6.45 2.76
C LEU A 130 -5.62 7.93 2.51
N THR A 131 -4.89 8.25 1.45
CA THR A 131 -4.70 9.62 0.98
C THR A 131 -5.07 9.70 -0.49
N GLY A 132 -5.56 10.86 -0.92
CA GLY A 132 -6.02 11.08 -2.29
C GLY A 132 -7.28 11.92 -2.35
N ASN A 133 -7.48 12.60 -3.47
CA ASN A 133 -8.62 13.49 -3.69
C ASN A 133 -9.28 13.25 -5.05
N GLY A 134 -9.39 12.00 -5.50
CA GLY A 134 -10.09 11.59 -6.73
C GLY A 134 -9.54 12.11 -8.07
N ARG A 135 -8.76 13.21 -8.05
CA ARG A 135 -8.13 13.85 -9.21
C ARG A 135 -6.61 13.61 -9.23
N GLU A 136 -5.97 13.53 -8.06
CA GLU A 136 -4.52 13.29 -7.92
C GLU A 136 -4.15 11.81 -7.70
N GLY A 137 -5.15 10.91 -7.78
CA GLY A 137 -4.98 9.48 -7.51
C GLY A 137 -5.31 9.10 -6.08
N THR A 138 -5.21 7.80 -5.81
CA THR A 138 -5.46 7.19 -4.49
C THR A 138 -4.18 6.48 -4.05
N THR A 139 -3.78 6.75 -2.81
CA THR A 139 -2.67 6.07 -2.14
C THR A 139 -3.21 5.35 -0.91
N VAL A 140 -3.00 4.03 -0.85
CA VAL A 140 -3.30 3.19 0.30
C VAL A 140 -1.99 2.83 0.98
N HIS A 141 -1.80 3.33 2.20
CA HIS A 141 -0.65 3.02 3.06
C HIS A 141 -1.08 2.08 4.18
N MET A 142 -0.35 0.99 4.34
CA MET A 142 -0.61 -0.05 5.34
C MET A 142 0.69 -0.42 6.05
N GLU A 143 0.63 -0.57 7.37
CA GLU A 143 1.72 -1.16 8.16
C GLU A 143 1.27 -2.42 8.87
N LYS A 144 2.11 -3.46 8.85
CA LYS A 144 1.91 -4.68 9.62
C LYS A 144 3.19 -5.07 10.36
N VAL A 145 3.11 -5.35 11.65
CA VAL A 145 4.20 -5.93 12.44
C VAL A 145 4.49 -7.34 11.95
N LEU A 146 5.76 -7.66 11.77
CA LEU A 146 6.21 -8.96 11.29
C LEU A 146 6.43 -9.93 12.46
N ASP A 147 5.65 -11.00 12.48
CA ASP A 147 5.95 -12.16 13.31
C ASP A 147 6.85 -13.12 12.54
N TRP A 148 7.88 -13.61 13.22
CA TRP A 148 8.90 -14.47 12.63
C TRP A 148 8.73 -15.91 13.09
N ILE A 149 9.01 -16.85 12.19
CA ILE A 149 9.27 -18.24 12.55
C ILE A 149 10.54 -18.26 13.42
N PRO A 150 10.59 -19.06 14.50
CA PRO A 150 11.78 -19.16 15.33
C PRO A 150 13.02 -19.54 14.50
N ASP A 151 14.15 -18.85 14.73
CA ASP A 151 15.43 -19.06 14.01
C ASP A 151 15.38 -18.64 12.53
N ALA A 152 14.33 -17.92 12.10
CA ALA A 152 14.27 -17.40 10.75
C ALA A 152 15.33 -16.32 10.52
N ALA A 153 15.82 -16.25 9.27
CA ALA A 153 16.75 -15.20 8.86
C ALA A 153 16.24 -13.80 9.21
N GLY A 154 14.95 -13.51 9.00
CA GLY A 154 14.35 -12.23 9.34
C GLY A 154 14.40 -11.91 10.83
N GLU A 155 14.23 -12.90 11.71
CA GLU A 155 14.33 -12.69 13.16
C GLU A 155 15.73 -12.16 13.56
N HIS A 156 16.78 -12.68 12.95
CA HIS A 156 18.16 -12.25 13.21
C HIS A 156 18.51 -10.93 12.52
N LEU A 157 18.08 -10.74 11.28
CA LEU A 157 18.44 -9.60 10.44
C LEU A 157 17.72 -8.29 10.82
N PHE A 158 16.54 -8.42 11.44
CA PHE A 158 15.71 -7.30 11.86
C PHE A 158 15.68 -7.10 13.39
N ARG A 159 16.39 -7.93 14.17
CA ARG A 159 16.65 -7.64 15.58
C ARG A 159 17.47 -6.35 15.69
N ARG A 160 16.88 -5.38 16.38
CA ARG A 160 17.52 -4.11 16.73
C ARG A 160 18.61 -4.39 17.78
N ASN A 161 19.87 -4.05 17.46
CA ASN A 161 20.95 -3.97 18.46
C ASN A 161 20.65 -2.87 19.47
#